data_AF-A0A6H5JMI1-F1
#
_entry.id   AF-A0A6H5JMI1-F1
#
_cell.length_a   1.000
_cell.length_b   1.000
_cell.length_c   1.000
_cell.angle_alpha   90.00
_cell.angle_beta   90.00
_cell.angle_gamma   90.00
#
_symmetry.space_group_name_H-M   'P 1'
#
loop_
_entity.id
_entity.type
_entity.pdbx_description
1 polymer ?
#
loop_
_entity_poly.entity_id
_entity_poly.type
_entity_poly.pdbx_seq_one_letter_code
_entity_poly.pdbx_strand_id
1 'polypeptide(L)'
;MAFFGLTALGPQNSFQVSLLDFSYLDVFTALDIEKAFNIVDQEKRGHIHSDQVEAFLTELYHGKPKACDLARFMEKKSSFEGQENRVTLDDIQSTMTQLRKEVEEETNQAKWHKGSGSDLSSNQNFREKVRRHEYIARGPRERYARTVTAVQEHGWQDQLDINKQMVHGKKSCAETVYASELVKSGVYF
;
A
#
# COMPACT_ATOMS: atom_id res chain seq x y z
N MET A 1 -5.10 9.45 -19.01
CA MET A 1 -4.97 9.78 -20.45
C MET A 1 -3.58 9.36 -20.89
N ALA A 2 -3.47 8.51 -21.91
CA ALA A 2 -2.18 8.00 -22.39
C ALA A 2 -1.47 9.04 -23.28
N PHE A 3 -0.16 9.22 -23.08
CA PHE A 3 0.68 10.07 -23.93
C PHE A 3 0.68 9.51 -25.36
N PHE A 4 0.03 10.22 -26.30
CA PHE A 4 -0.11 9.83 -27.71
C PHE A 4 -0.56 8.37 -27.95
N GLY A 5 -1.43 7.82 -27.08
CA GLY A 5 -1.92 6.46 -27.23
C GLY A 5 -0.90 5.35 -26.92
N LEU A 6 0.29 5.70 -26.43
CA LEU A 6 1.27 4.72 -25.96
C LEU A 6 0.83 4.15 -24.62
N THR A 7 0.23 2.97 -24.65
CA THR A 7 -0.23 2.23 -23.45
C THR A 7 0.63 1.01 -23.12
N ALA A 8 1.51 0.59 -24.03
CA ALA A 8 2.34 -0.62 -23.86
C ALA A 8 3.61 -0.41 -23.01
N LEU A 9 4.01 0.84 -22.74
CA LEU A 9 5.29 1.18 -22.08
C LEU A 9 5.13 1.39 -20.58
N GLY A 10 4.34 0.54 -19.93
CA GLY A 10 4.12 0.59 -18.49
C GLY A 10 3.04 1.60 -18.05
N PRO A 11 3.01 1.93 -16.76
CA PRO A 11 1.89 2.67 -16.19
C PRO A 11 1.91 4.16 -16.53
N GLN A 12 0.73 4.75 -16.74
CA GLN A 12 0.58 6.19 -17.05
C GLN A 12 1.11 7.08 -15.92
N ASN A 13 1.01 6.63 -14.66
CA ASN A 13 1.56 7.30 -13.50
C ASN A 13 2.31 6.30 -12.61
N SER A 14 3.64 6.37 -12.64
CA SER A 14 4.52 5.50 -11.87
C SER A 14 4.33 5.67 -10.34
N PHE A 15 4.04 6.89 -9.88
CA PHE A 15 3.85 7.16 -8.45
C PHE A 15 2.56 6.54 -7.91
N GLN A 16 1.45 6.66 -8.66
CA GLN A 16 0.17 6.09 -8.24
C GLN A 16 0.22 4.56 -8.17
N VAL A 17 0.82 3.93 -9.18
CA VAL A 17 0.96 2.47 -9.23
C VAL A 17 1.78 1.91 -8.06
N SER A 18 2.74 2.69 -7.58
CA SER A 18 3.56 2.31 -6.44
C SER A 18 2.86 2.44 -5.09
N LEU A 19 1.69 3.09 -5.00
CA LEU A 19 0.94 3.23 -3.75
C LEU A 19 0.31 1.90 -3.31
N LEU A 20 0.32 1.66 -2.00
CA LEU A 20 -0.29 0.50 -1.37
C LEU A 20 -1.83 0.53 -1.47
N ASP A 21 -2.43 1.70 -1.30
CA ASP A 21 -3.89 1.88 -1.30
C ASP A 21 -4.49 2.03 -2.72
N PHE A 22 -3.65 2.03 -3.76
CA PHE A 22 -4.15 2.21 -5.14
C PHE A 22 -4.83 0.93 -5.64
N SER A 23 -6.13 1.03 -5.90
CA SER A 23 -7.00 -0.04 -6.41
C SER A 23 -6.94 -0.17 -7.94
N TYR A 24 -6.97 -1.40 -8.45
CA TYR A 24 -7.07 -1.68 -9.89
C TYR A 24 -8.44 -2.20 -10.34
N LEU A 25 -9.45 -2.22 -9.46
CA LEU A 25 -10.74 -2.86 -9.72
C LEU A 25 -11.53 -2.23 -10.89
N ASP A 26 -11.18 -1.00 -11.28
CA ASP A 26 -11.77 -0.29 -12.41
C ASP A 26 -11.24 -0.73 -13.78
N VAL A 27 -10.08 -1.40 -13.84
CA VAL A 27 -9.44 -1.77 -15.12
C VAL A 27 -10.12 -2.97 -15.79
N PHE A 28 -10.71 -3.86 -15.00
CA PHE A 28 -11.26 -5.12 -15.52
C PHE A 28 -12.57 -4.91 -16.26
N THR A 29 -12.82 -5.63 -17.36
CA THR A 29 -14.13 -5.60 -18.02
C THR A 29 -15.07 -6.66 -17.44
N ALA A 30 -16.38 -6.55 -17.72
CA ALA A 30 -17.34 -7.59 -17.34
C ALA A 30 -16.97 -8.96 -17.93
N LEU A 31 -16.39 -8.98 -19.15
CA LEU A 31 -15.92 -10.19 -19.80
C LEU A 31 -14.74 -10.84 -19.06
N ASP A 32 -13.86 -10.02 -18.47
CA ASP A 32 -12.72 -10.54 -17.70
C ASP A 32 -13.18 -11.16 -16.39
N ILE A 33 -14.19 -10.55 -15.76
CA ILE A 33 -14.86 -11.07 -14.55
C ILE A 33 -15.54 -12.42 -14.85
N GLU A 34 -16.29 -12.52 -15.95
CA GLU A 34 -16.95 -13.77 -16.36
C GLU A 34 -15.93 -14.88 -16.66
N LYS A 35 -14.83 -14.57 -17.34
CA LYS A 35 -13.76 -15.54 -17.61
C LYS A 35 -13.12 -16.04 -16.32
N ALA A 36 -12.75 -15.13 -15.41
CA ALA A 36 -12.16 -15.51 -14.13
C ALA A 36 -13.14 -16.34 -13.28
N PHE A 37 -14.43 -16.00 -13.29
CA PHE A 37 -15.47 -16.75 -12.59
C PHE A 37 -15.59 -18.18 -13.12
N ASN A 38 -15.63 -18.35 -14.44
CA ASN A 38 -15.76 -19.65 -15.10
C ASN A 38 -14.54 -20.58 -14.85
N ILE A 39 -13.35 -20.01 -14.61
CA ILE A 39 -12.15 -20.78 -14.27
C ILE A 39 -12.23 -21.33 -12.84
N VAL A 40 -12.75 -20.53 -11.92
CA VAL A 40 -12.89 -20.93 -10.51
C VAL A 40 -14.10 -21.86 -10.29
N ASP A 41 -15.21 -21.61 -10.99
CA ASP A 41 -16.38 -22.49 -11.02
C ASP A 41 -16.16 -23.69 -11.97
N GLN A 42 -15.16 -24.52 -11.65
CA GLN A 42 -14.78 -25.71 -12.42
C GLN A 42 -15.96 -26.70 -12.59
N GLU A 43 -16.90 -26.66 -11.64
CA GLU A 43 -18.04 -27.57 -11.57
C GLU A 43 -19.31 -26.99 -12.22
N LYS A 44 -19.25 -25.76 -12.75
CA LYS A 44 -20.38 -25.04 -13.38
C LYS A 44 -21.62 -25.00 -12.50
N ARG A 45 -21.43 -24.82 -11.19
CA ARG A 45 -22.51 -24.76 -10.21
C ARG A 45 -23.25 -23.42 -10.24
N GLY A 46 -22.69 -22.43 -10.93
CA GLY A 46 -23.24 -21.07 -11.03
C GLY A 46 -23.01 -20.23 -9.76
N HIS A 47 -22.20 -20.73 -8.81
CA HIS A 47 -21.86 -20.04 -7.58
C HIS A 47 -20.48 -20.44 -7.06
N ILE A 48 -19.78 -19.49 -6.44
CA ILE A 48 -18.47 -19.67 -5.82
C ILE A 48 -18.62 -19.56 -4.30
N HIS A 49 -17.83 -20.33 -3.54
CA HIS A 49 -17.83 -20.24 -2.09
C HIS A 49 -17.09 -19.02 -1.55
N SER A 50 -17.44 -18.62 -0.34
CA SER A 50 -16.88 -17.42 0.30
C SER A 50 -15.34 -17.44 0.34
N ASP A 51 -14.76 -18.61 0.62
CA ASP A 51 -13.31 -18.84 0.70
C ASP A 51 -12.60 -18.82 -0.67
N GLN A 52 -13.34 -19.08 -1.75
CA GLN A 52 -12.80 -19.12 -3.11
C GLN A 52 -12.73 -17.73 -3.77
N VAL A 53 -13.15 -16.68 -3.06
CA VAL A 53 -13.06 -15.31 -3.57
C VAL A 53 -11.62 -14.83 -3.73
N GLU A 54 -10.71 -15.25 -2.84
CA GLU A 54 -9.28 -14.95 -3.01
C GLU A 54 -8.71 -15.65 -4.26
N ALA A 55 -9.14 -16.88 -4.53
CA ALA A 55 -8.77 -17.61 -5.76
C ALA A 55 -9.32 -16.90 -7.01
N PHE A 56 -10.58 -16.44 -6.97
CA PHE A 56 -11.17 -15.64 -8.05
C PHE A 56 -10.39 -14.35 -8.33
N LEU A 57 -10.05 -13.59 -7.29
CA LEU A 57 -9.23 -12.38 -7.46
C LEU A 57 -7.81 -12.72 -7.95
N THR A 58 -7.24 -13.85 -7.52
CA THR A 58 -5.92 -14.28 -7.99
C THR A 58 -5.93 -14.59 -9.49
N GLU A 59 -6.99 -15.25 -9.98
CA GLU A 59 -7.18 -15.49 -11.41
C GLU A 59 -7.44 -14.20 -12.19
N LEU A 60 -8.27 -13.30 -11.66
CA LEU A 60 -8.58 -12.02 -12.28
C LEU A 60 -7.32 -11.13 -12.44
N TYR A 61 -6.45 -11.12 -11.43
CA TYR A 61 -5.21 -10.34 -11.43
C TYR A 61 -4.02 -11.08 -12.08
N HIS A 62 -4.19 -12.35 -12.45
CA HIS A 62 -3.10 -13.25 -12.85
C HIS A 62 -1.91 -13.23 -11.88
N GLY A 63 -2.20 -13.17 -10.58
CA GLY A 63 -1.20 -12.99 -9.54
C GLY A 63 -1.83 -12.65 -8.20
N LYS A 64 -0.98 -12.48 -7.18
CA LYS A 64 -1.45 -12.19 -5.82
C LYS A 64 -2.22 -10.86 -5.80
N PRO A 65 -3.51 -10.86 -5.39
CA PRO A 65 -4.28 -9.63 -5.32
C PRO A 65 -3.70 -8.67 -4.27
N LYS A 66 -3.90 -7.37 -4.48
CA LYS A 66 -3.53 -6.37 -3.48
C LYS A 66 -4.40 -6.54 -2.22
N ALA A 67 -3.79 -6.40 -1.05
CA ALA A 67 -4.49 -6.53 0.23
C ALA A 67 -5.64 -5.52 0.38
N CYS A 68 -5.46 -4.29 -0.14
CA CYS A 68 -6.50 -3.25 -0.11
C CYS A 68 -7.74 -3.69 -0.92
N ASP A 69 -7.53 -4.22 -2.13
CA ASP A 69 -8.62 -4.65 -3.02
C ASP A 69 -9.36 -5.87 -2.46
N LEU A 70 -8.62 -6.82 -1.89
CA LEU A 70 -9.22 -7.99 -1.23
C LEU A 70 -10.06 -7.58 -0.02
N ALA A 71 -9.55 -6.68 0.84
CA ALA A 71 -10.28 -6.18 1.99
C ALA A 71 -11.56 -5.43 1.59
N ARG A 72 -11.47 -4.52 0.61
CA ARG A 72 -12.64 -3.78 0.08
C ARG A 72 -13.69 -4.71 -0.51
N PHE A 73 -13.27 -5.74 -1.25
CA PHE A 73 -14.18 -6.71 -1.85
C PHE A 73 -14.87 -7.56 -0.78
N MET A 74 -14.13 -8.04 0.23
CA MET A 74 -14.68 -8.83 1.33
C MET A 74 -15.65 -8.02 2.20
N GLU A 75 -15.33 -6.76 2.48
CA GLU A 75 -16.19 -5.85 3.26
C GLU A 75 -17.55 -5.69 2.58
N LYS A 76 -17.57 -5.38 1.27
CA LYS A 76 -18.84 -5.24 0.54
C LYS A 76 -19.61 -6.53 0.42
N LYS A 77 -18.91 -7.64 0.17
CA LYS A 77 -19.54 -8.95 0.08
C LYS A 77 -20.26 -9.35 1.36
N SER A 78 -19.72 -9.00 2.54
CA SER A 78 -20.38 -9.28 3.82
C SER A 78 -21.77 -8.63 3.94
N SER A 79 -22.04 -7.57 3.17
CA SER A 79 -23.36 -6.93 3.12
C SER A 79 -24.40 -7.72 2.32
N PHE A 80 -23.97 -8.68 1.48
CA PHE A 80 -24.81 -9.53 0.63
C PHE A 80 -24.94 -10.97 1.13
N GLU A 81 -24.25 -11.32 2.24
CA GLU A 81 -24.20 -12.70 2.74
C GLU A 81 -25.52 -13.07 3.44
N GLY A 82 -26.52 -13.43 2.65
CA GLY A 82 -27.72 -14.14 3.08
C GLY A 82 -27.44 -15.64 3.21
N GLN A 83 -27.39 -16.13 4.45
CA GLN A 83 -27.50 -17.51 4.96
C GLN A 83 -26.69 -18.68 4.35
N GLU A 84 -26.03 -18.59 3.19
CA GLU A 84 -25.41 -19.78 2.55
C GLU A 84 -23.95 -19.65 2.07
N ASN A 85 -23.22 -18.55 2.33
CA ASN A 85 -21.80 -18.40 1.90
C ASN A 85 -21.57 -18.68 0.40
N ARG A 86 -22.58 -18.42 -0.43
CA ARG A 86 -22.57 -18.58 -1.89
C ARG A 86 -22.52 -17.20 -2.53
N VAL A 87 -21.65 -17.04 -3.52
CA VAL A 87 -21.50 -15.81 -4.28
C VAL A 87 -21.82 -16.11 -5.74
N THR A 88 -22.86 -15.48 -6.28
CA THR A 88 -23.22 -15.62 -7.69
C THR A 88 -22.43 -14.65 -8.56
N LEU A 89 -22.43 -14.89 -9.86
CA LEU A 89 -21.79 -14.00 -10.83
C LEU A 89 -22.41 -12.59 -10.81
N ASP A 90 -23.74 -12.50 -10.65
CA ASP A 90 -24.45 -11.23 -10.56
C ASP A 90 -24.06 -10.44 -9.29
N ASP A 91 -23.81 -11.14 -8.18
CA ASP A 91 -23.30 -10.52 -6.96
C ASP A 91 -21.89 -9.95 -7.15
N ILE A 92 -21.02 -10.67 -7.88
CA ILE A 92 -19.66 -10.21 -8.17
C ILE A 92 -19.70 -9.01 -9.13
N GLN A 93 -20.55 -9.03 -10.14
CA GLN A 93 -20.69 -7.91 -11.06
C GLN A 93 -21.26 -6.68 -10.36
N SER A 94 -22.29 -6.84 -9.52
CA SER A 94 -22.87 -5.73 -8.76
C SER A 94 -21.88 -5.14 -7.75
N THR A 95 -21.17 -5.96 -6.98
CA THR A 95 -20.11 -5.50 -6.06
C THR A 95 -18.98 -4.78 -6.81
N MET A 96 -18.54 -5.29 -7.96
CA MET A 96 -17.54 -4.62 -8.81
C MET A 96 -18.03 -3.26 -9.32
N THR A 97 -19.28 -3.16 -9.79
CA THR A 97 -19.81 -1.85 -10.24
C THR A 97 -19.91 -0.84 -9.11
N GLN A 98 -20.26 -1.28 -7.89
CA GLN A 98 -20.27 -0.42 -6.71
C GLN A 98 -18.85 0.03 -6.34
N LEU A 99 -17.87 -0.88 -6.37
CA LEU A 99 -16.47 -0.56 -6.09
C LEU A 99 -15.92 0.44 -7.10
N ARG A 100 -16.29 0.33 -8.39
CA ARG A 100 -15.92 1.32 -9.41
C ARG A 100 -16.47 2.70 -9.13
N LYS A 101 -17.76 2.79 -8.79
CA LYS A 101 -18.39 4.07 -8.45
C LYS A 101 -17.72 4.72 -7.25
N GLU A 102 -17.40 3.95 -6.21
CA GLU A 102 -16.68 4.48 -5.06
C GLU A 102 -15.27 4.93 -5.41
N VAL A 103 -14.52 4.19 -6.23
CA VAL A 103 -13.19 4.64 -6.69
C VAL A 103 -13.33 5.92 -7.53
N GLU A 104 -14.36 6.05 -8.36
CA GLU A 104 -14.63 7.27 -9.11
C GLU A 104 -15.01 8.45 -8.19
N GLU A 105 -15.81 8.20 -7.16
CA GLU A 105 -16.15 9.19 -6.14
C GLU A 105 -14.92 9.59 -5.31
N GLU A 106 -14.12 8.62 -4.86
CA GLU A 106 -12.86 8.83 -4.14
C GLU A 106 -11.89 9.66 -4.99
N THR A 107 -11.74 9.34 -6.29
CA THR A 107 -10.85 10.10 -7.18
C THR A 107 -11.37 11.52 -7.43
N ASN A 108 -12.69 11.71 -7.52
CA ASN A 108 -13.31 13.03 -7.65
C ASN A 108 -13.21 13.85 -6.36
N GLN A 109 -13.37 13.23 -5.19
CA GLN A 109 -13.18 13.86 -3.88
C GLN A 109 -11.70 14.12 -3.57
N ALA A 110 -10.79 13.25 -4.01
CA ALA A 110 -9.35 13.40 -3.88
C ALA A 110 -8.78 14.57 -4.70
N LYS A 111 -9.54 15.14 -5.65
CA LYS A 111 -9.17 16.44 -6.25
C LYS A 111 -9.14 17.56 -5.21
N TRP A 112 -9.85 17.40 -4.09
CA TRP A 112 -9.99 18.40 -3.03
C TRP A 112 -9.42 17.96 -1.67
N HIS A 113 -9.16 16.66 -1.48
CA HIS A 113 -8.61 16.09 -0.24
C HIS A 113 -7.22 15.46 -0.41
N LYS A 114 -6.55 15.22 0.72
CA LYS A 114 -5.23 14.56 0.80
C LYS A 114 -5.25 13.26 0.00
N GLY A 115 -4.56 13.22 -1.14
CA GLY A 115 -4.40 11.97 -1.88
C GLY A 115 -3.67 10.93 -1.03
N SER A 116 -3.93 9.63 -1.25
CA SER A 116 -3.30 8.54 -0.46
C SER A 116 -1.77 8.66 -0.34
N GLY A 117 -1.08 9.22 -1.35
CA GLY A 117 0.37 9.47 -1.32
C GLY A 117 0.84 10.76 -0.61
N SER A 118 -0.06 11.72 -0.34
CA SER A 118 0.27 13.05 0.17
C SER A 118 -0.52 13.40 1.44
N ASP A 119 0.19 13.61 2.56
CA ASP A 119 -0.41 14.09 3.82
C ASP A 119 -0.81 15.58 3.78
N LEU A 120 -0.40 16.30 2.74
CA LEU A 120 -0.52 17.74 2.63
C LEU A 120 -1.32 18.11 1.37
N SER A 121 -2.31 18.97 1.56
CA SER A 121 -3.18 19.45 0.48
C SER A 121 -2.59 20.63 -0.28
N SER A 122 -1.62 21.35 0.29
CA SER A 122 -1.06 22.55 -0.32
C SER A 122 0.45 22.65 -0.13
N ASN A 123 1.11 23.30 -1.10
CA ASN A 123 2.54 23.60 -1.04
C ASN A 123 2.88 24.59 0.10
N GLN A 124 1.95 25.48 0.45
CA GLN A 124 2.15 26.40 1.56
C GLN A 124 2.25 25.64 2.90
N ASN A 125 1.36 24.69 3.14
CA ASN A 125 1.41 23.83 4.32
C ASN A 125 2.71 23.01 4.38
N PHE A 126 3.19 22.53 3.23
CA PHE A 126 4.49 21.85 3.14
C PHE A 126 5.64 22.77 3.55
N ARG A 127 5.70 23.99 3.02
CA ARG A 127 6.75 24.96 3.36
C ARG A 127 6.73 25.36 4.83
N GLU A 128 5.55 25.54 5.40
CA GLU A 128 5.40 25.86 6.82
C GLU A 128 5.89 24.72 7.71
N LYS A 129 5.53 23.46 7.40
CA LYS A 129 6.05 22.30 8.14
C LYS A 129 7.57 22.17 8.04
N VAL A 130 8.13 22.33 6.85
CA VAL A 130 9.58 22.29 6.64
C VAL A 130 10.28 23.37 7.47
N ARG A 131 9.74 24.59 7.53
CA ARG A 131 10.28 25.67 8.37
C ARG A 131 10.21 25.37 9.86
N ARG A 132 9.19 24.63 10.29
CA ARG A 132 9.02 24.19 11.68
C ARG A 132 9.79 22.91 12.02
N HIS A 133 10.49 22.32 11.05
CA HIS A 133 11.13 21.01 11.18
C HIS A 133 10.14 19.91 11.63
N GLU A 134 8.87 20.05 11.23
CA GLU A 134 7.86 19.04 11.51
C GLU A 134 7.97 17.90 10.50
N TYR A 135 8.14 16.68 11.01
CA TYR A 135 8.14 15.49 10.18
C TYR A 135 6.73 15.12 9.69
N ILE A 136 6.71 14.38 8.59
CA ILE A 136 5.51 13.77 8.04
C ILE A 136 5.20 12.51 8.87
N ALA A 137 3.93 12.31 9.22
CA ALA A 137 3.53 11.27 10.17
C ALA A 137 3.76 9.85 9.62
N ARG A 138 3.45 9.63 8.34
CA ARG A 138 3.64 8.34 7.67
C ARG A 138 4.94 8.29 6.89
N GLY A 139 5.69 7.22 7.08
CA GLY A 139 6.93 6.97 6.36
C GLY A 139 6.70 6.52 4.91
N PRO A 140 7.73 6.57 4.04
CA PRO A 140 7.63 6.09 2.66
C PRO A 140 7.17 4.63 2.52
N ARG A 141 7.60 3.74 3.42
CA ARG A 141 7.26 2.30 3.41
C ARG A 141 5.79 2.01 3.71
N GLU A 142 5.14 2.89 4.45
CA GLU A 142 3.71 2.78 4.76
C GLU A 142 2.83 3.26 3.61
N ARG A 143 3.40 3.96 2.63
CA ARG A 143 2.65 4.51 1.48
C ARG A 143 2.90 3.75 0.21
N TYR A 144 4.16 3.40 -0.03
CA TYR A 144 4.58 2.82 -1.29
C TYR A 144 4.97 1.36 -1.10
N ALA A 145 4.62 0.52 -2.06
CA ALA A 145 5.03 -0.88 -2.12
C ALA A 145 6.52 -1.02 -2.46
N ARG A 146 7.11 0.00 -3.08
CA ARG A 146 8.50 0.02 -3.56
C ARG A 146 9.12 1.40 -3.34
N THR A 147 10.44 1.44 -3.35
CA THR A 147 11.20 2.69 -3.33
C THR A 147 10.92 3.50 -4.59
N VAL A 148 10.77 4.81 -4.42
CA VAL A 148 10.54 5.76 -5.51
C VAL A 148 11.83 6.47 -5.89
N THR A 149 12.76 6.58 -4.94
CA THR A 149 14.06 7.24 -5.11
C THR A 149 15.18 6.36 -4.59
N ALA A 150 16.39 6.51 -5.15
CA ALA A 150 17.57 5.75 -4.73
C ALA A 150 17.90 5.95 -3.24
N VAL A 151 17.67 7.15 -2.69
CA VAL A 151 17.92 7.42 -1.25
C VAL A 151 17.00 6.59 -0.36
N GLN A 152 15.76 6.33 -0.79
CA GLN A 152 14.83 5.48 -0.03
C GLN A 152 15.30 4.03 0.03
N GLU A 153 16.11 3.55 -0.93
CA GLU A 153 16.66 2.19 -0.93
C GLU A 153 17.55 1.94 0.29
N HIS A 154 18.33 2.95 0.69
CA HIS A 154 19.28 2.86 1.80
C HIS A 154 18.64 2.73 3.20
N GLY A 155 17.31 2.83 3.31
CA GLY A 155 16.58 2.62 4.57
C GLY A 155 15.30 1.79 4.40
N TRP A 156 15.08 1.20 3.23
CA TRP A 156 13.85 0.45 2.96
C TRP A 156 13.79 -0.89 3.70
N GLN A 157 14.95 -1.52 3.88
CA GLN A 157 15.09 -2.89 4.38
C GLN A 157 15.32 -3.02 5.89
N ASP A 158 15.26 -1.92 6.65
CA ASP A 158 16.02 -1.80 7.90
C ASP A 158 15.64 -2.67 9.10
N GLN A 159 14.71 -3.63 9.01
CA GLN A 159 14.38 -4.51 10.15
C GLN A 159 13.91 -5.93 9.76
N LEU A 160 14.52 -6.57 8.76
CA LEU A 160 14.31 -8.01 8.56
C LEU A 160 15.32 -8.81 9.40
N ASP A 161 15.23 -8.69 10.73
CA ASP A 161 16.12 -9.39 11.68
C ASP A 161 17.51 -8.78 11.77
N ILE A 162 17.63 -7.64 12.46
CA ILE A 162 18.89 -7.31 13.13
C ILE A 162 19.04 -8.41 14.19
N ASN A 163 19.77 -9.47 13.84
CA ASN A 163 20.24 -10.45 14.79
C ASN A 163 20.82 -9.67 15.96
N LYS A 164 20.18 -9.76 17.13
CA LYS A 164 20.66 -9.17 18.38
C LYS A 164 21.90 -9.94 18.82
N GLN A 165 22.95 -9.91 18.00
CA GLN A 165 24.27 -10.26 18.45
C GLN A 165 24.60 -9.28 19.56
N MET A 166 25.07 -9.81 20.69
CA MET A 166 25.49 -8.99 21.81
C MET A 166 26.74 -8.22 21.38
N VAL A 167 26.53 -7.01 20.84
CA VAL A 167 27.63 -6.12 20.48
C VAL A 167 28.19 -5.53 21.76
N HIS A 168 29.38 -5.96 22.15
CA HIS A 168 30.12 -5.36 23.25
C HIS A 168 30.75 -4.04 22.80
N GLY A 169 29.93 -2.98 22.79
CA GLY A 169 30.44 -1.63 22.63
C GLY A 169 31.45 -1.31 23.73
N LYS A 170 32.55 -0.64 23.38
CA LYS A 170 33.50 -0.11 24.38
C LYS A 170 32.75 0.94 25.21
N LYS A 171 32.36 0.56 26.43
CA LYS A 171 31.79 1.51 27.40
C LYS A 171 32.93 2.33 27.97
N SER A 172 32.69 3.61 28.22
CA SER A 172 33.59 4.43 29.04
C SER A 172 33.68 3.80 30.43
N CYS A 173 34.89 3.51 30.89
CA CYS A 173 35.18 3.09 32.26
C CYS A 173 35.43 4.30 33.17
N ALA A 174 35.39 4.11 34.49
CA ALA A 174 35.51 5.20 35.47
C ALA A 174 36.82 5.99 35.29
N GLU A 175 37.91 5.32 34.92
CA GLU A 175 39.22 5.94 34.66
C GLU A 175 39.17 6.86 33.44
N THR A 176 38.49 6.45 32.36
CA THR A 176 38.33 7.29 31.17
C THR A 176 37.41 8.49 31.43
N VAL A 177 36.42 8.33 32.30
CA VAL A 177 35.55 9.44 32.73
C VAL A 177 36.36 10.43 33.56
N TYR A 178 37.10 9.95 34.58
CA TYR A 178 37.95 10.77 35.43
C TYR A 178 39.04 11.51 34.63
N ALA A 179 39.72 10.82 33.72
CA ALA A 179 40.70 11.44 32.83
C ALA A 179 40.04 12.54 31.96
N SER A 180 38.81 12.32 31.47
CA SER A 180 38.09 13.34 30.71
C SER A 180 37.72 14.56 31.57
N GLU A 181 37.43 14.37 32.87
CA GLU A 181 37.12 15.45 33.81
C GLU A 181 38.37 16.24 34.22
N LEU A 182 39.52 15.58 34.39
CA LEU A 182 40.80 16.25 34.62
C LEU A 182 41.20 17.14 33.44
N VAL A 183 41.06 16.63 32.21
CA VAL A 183 41.32 17.43 30.99
C VAL A 183 40.34 18.60 30.89
N LYS A 184 39.05 18.39 31.16
CA LYS A 184 38.04 19.47 31.17
C LYS A 184 38.28 20.52 32.25
N SER A 185 38.83 20.13 33.39
CA SER A 185 39.18 21.05 34.50
C SER A 185 40.52 21.78 34.29
N GLY A 186 41.20 21.55 33.15
CA GLY A 186 42.44 22.24 32.81
C GLY A 186 43.67 21.72 33.56
N VAL A 187 43.56 20.56 34.19
CA VAL A 187 44.70 19.87 34.81
C VAL A 187 45.35 19.02 33.72
N TYR A 188 46.37 19.60 33.08
CA TYR A 188 47.23 18.90 32.13
C TYR A 188 48.48 18.42 32.88
N PHE A 189 48.80 17.13 32.77
CA PHE A 189 50.10 16.59 33.17
C PHE A 189 51.14 16.87 32.09
#